data_AF-C0GEQ9-F1
#
_entry.id   AF-C0GEQ9-F1
#
_cell.length_a   1.000
_cell.length_b   1.000
_cell.length_c   1.000
_cell.angle_alpha   90.00
_cell.angle_beta   90.00
_cell.angle_gamma   90.00
#
_symmetry.space_group_name_H-M   'P 1'
#
loop_
_entity.id
_entity.type
_entity.pdbx_description
1 polymer ?
#
loop_
_entity_poly.entity_id
_entity_poly.type
_entity_poly.pdbx_seq_one_letter_code
_entity_poly.pdbx_strand_id
1 'polypeptide(L)'
;MKPILKWQYDQIIKELLLLQEHQTDPTCPCQSDGEMCVRKHLMTLEAYAQETIPMEDNEEFKDKLQMLAGEAKEYRKQEEAALRDEDVPVSLVEWTRNWRKAFEEHSLEPQEEDVALTNKSDTEQE
;
A
#
# COMPACT_ATOMS: atom_id res chain seq x y z
N MET A 1 -1.47 12.63 -11.61
CA MET A 1 -2.11 11.30 -11.50
C MET A 1 -3.62 11.38 -11.75
N LYS A 2 -4.23 10.36 -12.39
CA LYS A 2 -5.70 10.23 -12.58
C LYS A 2 -6.41 10.04 -11.22
N PRO A 3 -7.63 10.57 -10.99
CA PRO A 3 -8.30 10.46 -9.68
C PRO A 3 -8.50 9.03 -9.16
N ILE A 4 -8.86 8.09 -10.04
CA ILE A 4 -9.03 6.67 -9.66
C ILE A 4 -7.71 6.01 -9.25
N LEU A 5 -6.61 6.35 -9.94
CA LEU A 5 -5.29 5.83 -9.61
C LEU A 5 -4.82 6.38 -8.26
N LYS A 6 -5.06 7.67 -8.00
CA LYS A 6 -4.80 8.26 -6.68
C LYS A 6 -5.60 7.55 -5.58
N TRP A 7 -6.88 7.31 -5.81
CA TRP A 7 -7.71 6.61 -4.83
C TRP A 7 -7.16 5.21 -4.51
N GLN A 8 -6.67 4.48 -5.51
CA GLN A 8 -6.05 3.17 -5.30
C GLN A 8 -4.78 3.27 -4.44
N TYR A 9 -3.88 4.19 -4.75
CA TYR A 9 -2.70 4.44 -3.90
C TYR A 9 -3.08 4.83 -2.48
N ASP A 10 -4.09 5.68 -2.30
CA ASP A 10 -4.58 6.06 -0.98
C ASP A 10 -5.12 4.84 -0.20
N GLN A 11 -5.72 3.83 -0.86
CA GLN A 11 -6.10 2.58 -0.20
C GLN A 11 -4.88 1.74 0.21
N ILE A 12 -3.90 1.58 -0.70
CA ILE A 12 -2.65 0.86 -0.39
C ILE A 12 -1.94 1.49 0.80
N ILE A 13 -1.81 2.82 0.83
CA ILE A 13 -1.16 3.57 1.91
C ILE A 13 -1.90 3.36 3.25
N LYS A 14 -3.24 3.39 3.25
CA LYS A 14 -4.05 3.13 4.47
C LYS A 14 -3.82 1.73 5.01
N GLU A 15 -3.82 0.72 4.15
CA GLU A 15 -3.58 -0.66 4.56
C GLU A 15 -2.15 -0.86 5.11
N LEU A 16 -1.15 -0.20 4.51
CA LEU A 16 0.22 -0.21 5.03
C LEU A 16 0.32 0.46 6.41
N LEU A 17 -0.40 1.56 6.63
CA LEU A 17 -0.48 2.23 7.93
C LEU A 17 -1.13 1.34 8.99
N LEU A 18 -2.29 0.75 8.68
CA LEU A 18 -3.01 -0.14 9.60
C LEU A 18 -2.16 -1.35 9.97
N LEU A 19 -1.51 -1.97 8.98
CA LEU A 19 -0.61 -3.09 9.24
C LEU A 19 0.57 -2.70 10.14
N GLN A 20 1.16 -1.53 9.92
CA GLN A 20 2.23 -1.02 10.79
C GLN A 20 1.73 -0.78 12.22
N GLU A 21 0.54 -0.18 12.38
CA GLU A 21 -0.08 0.07 13.67
C GLU A 21 -0.31 -1.24 14.42
N HIS A 22 -0.95 -2.22 13.78
CA HIS A 22 -1.19 -3.55 14.36
C HIS A 22 0.08 -4.29 14.79
N GLN A 23 1.20 -4.06 14.09
CA GLN A 23 2.50 -4.65 14.42
C GLN A 23 3.23 -3.94 15.57
N THR A 24 2.85 -2.70 15.88
CA THR A 24 3.52 -1.88 16.91
C THR A 24 2.67 -1.67 18.17
N ASP A 25 1.36 -1.93 18.09
CA ASP A 25 0.45 -1.85 19.23
C ASP A 25 0.43 -3.18 20.02
N PRO A 26 1.01 -3.22 21.24
CA PRO A 26 0.98 -4.41 22.09
C PRO A 26 -0.42 -4.72 22.62
N THR A 27 -1.39 -3.81 22.47
CA THR A 27 -2.78 -4.02 22.83
C THR A 27 -3.64 -4.47 21.66
N CYS A 28 -3.05 -4.70 20.47
CA CYS A 28 -3.84 -5.18 19.34
C CYS A 28 -4.48 -6.54 19.67
N PRO A 29 -5.81 -6.71 19.45
CA PRO A 29 -6.48 -8.00 19.53
C PRO A 29 -5.86 -9.09 18.66
N CYS A 30 -5.07 -8.69 17.66
CA CYS A 30 -4.16 -9.54 16.89
C CYS A 30 -3.37 -10.53 17.78
N GLN A 31 -2.91 -10.06 18.95
CA GLN A 31 -2.03 -10.80 19.85
C GLN A 31 -2.79 -11.52 20.98
N SER A 32 -4.05 -11.16 21.25
CA SER A 32 -4.81 -11.66 22.40
C SER A 32 -6.03 -12.50 22.05
N ASP A 33 -6.72 -12.19 20.94
CA ASP A 33 -8.08 -12.68 20.68
C ASP A 33 -8.15 -13.64 19.47
N GLY A 34 -7.00 -14.02 18.90
CA GLY A 34 -6.92 -14.90 17.74
C GLY A 34 -7.35 -14.24 16.42
N GLU A 35 -7.41 -12.90 16.40
CA GLU A 35 -7.75 -12.15 15.20
C GLU A 35 -6.59 -12.15 14.18
N MET A 36 -6.89 -12.55 12.94
CA MET A 36 -5.90 -12.67 11.87
C MET A 36 -5.65 -11.34 11.12
N CYS A 37 -5.49 -10.22 11.83
CA CYS A 37 -5.39 -8.87 11.23
C CYS A 37 -4.24 -8.78 10.22
N VAL A 38 -3.04 -9.21 10.60
CA VAL A 38 -1.84 -9.17 9.75
C VAL A 38 -2.11 -9.86 8.41
N ARG A 39 -2.64 -11.09 8.47
CA ARG A 39 -3.05 -11.87 7.30
C ARG A 39 -4.10 -11.13 6.45
N LYS A 40 -5.11 -10.52 7.09
CA LYS A 40 -6.18 -9.77 6.39
C LYS A 40 -5.60 -8.58 5.62
N HIS A 41 -4.77 -7.76 6.25
CA HIS A 41 -4.15 -6.60 5.60
C HIS A 41 -3.21 -6.98 4.47
N LEU A 42 -2.42 -8.04 4.62
CA LEU A 42 -1.57 -8.56 3.54
C LEU A 42 -2.39 -9.03 2.34
N MET A 43 -3.51 -9.69 2.58
CA MET A 43 -4.43 -10.11 1.51
C MET A 43 -5.05 -8.91 0.78
N THR A 44 -5.45 -7.86 1.52
CA THR A 44 -6.00 -6.63 0.95
C THR A 44 -4.93 -5.86 0.15
N LEU A 45 -3.70 -5.77 0.65
CA LEU A 45 -2.57 -5.16 -0.05
C LEU A 45 -2.25 -5.89 -1.36
N GLU A 46 -2.22 -7.22 -1.35
CA GLU A 46 -2.05 -8.04 -2.55
C GLU A 46 -3.12 -7.69 -3.60
N ALA A 47 -4.39 -7.62 -3.19
CA ALA A 47 -5.50 -7.31 -4.08
C ALA A 47 -5.41 -5.89 -4.67
N TYR A 48 -5.25 -4.86 -3.84
CA TYR A 48 -5.15 -3.48 -4.32
C TYR A 48 -3.93 -3.28 -5.23
N ALA A 49 -2.77 -3.85 -4.88
CA ALA A 49 -1.59 -3.75 -5.72
C ALA A 49 -1.86 -4.39 -7.11
N GLN A 50 -2.47 -5.58 -7.15
CA GLN A 50 -2.82 -6.24 -8.41
C GLN A 50 -3.82 -5.45 -9.26
N GLU A 51 -4.83 -4.85 -8.63
CA GLU A 51 -5.82 -4.00 -9.32
C GLU A 51 -5.21 -2.70 -9.84
N THR A 52 -4.18 -2.18 -9.17
CA THR A 52 -3.54 -0.89 -9.51
C THR A 52 -2.54 -1.02 -10.67
N ILE A 53 -1.85 -2.16 -10.80
CA ILE A 53 -0.87 -2.40 -11.89
C ILE A 53 -1.38 -2.01 -13.30
N PRO A 54 -2.58 -2.44 -13.75
CA PRO A 54 -3.06 -2.07 -15.08
C PRO A 54 -3.51 -0.61 -15.21
N MET A 55 -3.63 0.13 -14.10
CA MET A 55 -4.01 1.55 -14.07
C MET A 55 -2.81 2.49 -14.04
N GLU A 56 -1.69 2.03 -13.52
CA GLU A 56 -0.44 2.76 -13.47
C GLU A 56 0.14 2.88 -14.88
N ASP A 57 0.68 4.05 -15.23
CA ASP A 57 1.33 4.30 -16.51
C ASP A 57 2.87 4.40 -16.34
N ASN A 58 3.36 4.70 -15.14
CA ASN A 58 4.77 4.73 -14.78
C ASN A 58 5.32 3.31 -14.55
N GLU A 59 6.22 2.85 -15.41
CA GLU A 59 6.80 1.50 -15.35
C GLU A 59 7.55 1.21 -14.03
N GLU A 60 8.24 2.21 -13.46
CA GLU A 60 8.92 2.03 -12.16
C GLU A 60 7.91 1.70 -11.06
N PHE A 61 6.77 2.38 -11.06
CA PHE A 61 5.73 2.17 -10.07
C PHE A 61 4.90 0.91 -10.34
N LYS A 62 4.75 0.49 -11.60
CA LYS A 62 4.23 -0.85 -11.93
C LYS A 62 5.10 -1.95 -11.32
N ASP A 63 6.41 -1.86 -11.50
CA ASP A 63 7.35 -2.85 -10.96
C ASP A 63 7.27 -2.89 -9.43
N LYS A 64 7.22 -1.71 -8.79
CA LYS A 64 6.98 -1.58 -7.34
C LYS A 64 5.68 -2.22 -6.89
N LEU A 65 4.57 -2.00 -7.60
CA LEU A 65 3.28 -2.64 -7.27
C LEU A 65 3.34 -4.17 -7.44
N GLN A 66 4.00 -4.68 -8.47
CA GLN A 66 4.23 -6.12 -8.65
C GLN A 66 5.05 -6.70 -7.50
N MET A 67 6.12 -6.02 -7.08
CA MET A 67 6.93 -6.41 -5.94
C MET A 67 6.11 -6.41 -4.65
N LEU A 68 5.38 -5.34 -4.36
CA LEU A 68 4.49 -5.27 -3.19
C LEU A 68 3.50 -6.44 -3.18
N ALA A 69 2.84 -6.73 -4.30
CA ALA A 69 1.88 -7.84 -4.40
C ALA A 69 2.55 -9.21 -4.13
N GLY A 70 3.74 -9.42 -4.70
CA GLY A 70 4.50 -10.65 -4.51
C GLY A 70 4.97 -10.83 -3.06
N GLU A 71 5.53 -9.77 -2.46
CA GLU A 71 5.98 -9.76 -1.08
C GLU A 71 4.81 -9.93 -0.10
N ALA A 72 3.69 -9.21 -0.30
CA ALA A 72 2.50 -9.33 0.53
C ALA A 72 1.93 -10.76 0.52
N LYS A 73 1.91 -11.40 -0.65
CA LYS A 73 1.53 -12.80 -0.79
C LYS A 73 2.48 -13.73 -0.04
N GLU A 74 3.78 -13.49 -0.09
CA GLU A 74 4.77 -14.33 0.58
C GLU A 74 4.69 -14.20 2.09
N TYR A 75 4.62 -12.97 2.62
CA TYR A 75 4.40 -12.75 4.05
C TYR A 75 3.08 -13.34 4.52
N ARG A 76 2.02 -13.30 3.70
CA ARG A 76 0.74 -13.93 4.04
C ARG A 76 0.89 -15.44 4.21
N LYS A 77 1.70 -16.12 3.38
CA LYS A 77 1.97 -17.55 3.55
C LYS A 77 2.77 -17.82 4.83
N GLN A 78 3.74 -16.98 5.15
CA GLN A 78 4.53 -17.10 6.38
C GLN A 78 3.63 -16.93 7.62
N GLU A 79 2.75 -15.94 7.63
CA GLU A 79 1.74 -15.78 8.67
C GLU A 79 0.80 -16.99 8.77
N GLU A 80 0.35 -17.52 7.64
CA GLU A 80 -0.47 -18.75 7.61
C GLU A 80 0.29 -19.99 8.11
N ALA A 81 1.61 -20.06 7.91
CA ALA A 81 2.46 -21.12 8.45
C ALA A 81 2.71 -20.96 9.95
N ALA A 82 2.95 -19.72 10.41
CA ALA A 82 3.10 -19.41 11.83
C ALA A 82 1.83 -19.74 12.63
N LEU A 83 0.64 -19.51 12.06
CA LEU A 83 -0.63 -19.93 12.64
C LEU A 83 -0.80 -21.47 12.76
N ARG A 84 0.03 -22.25 12.05
CA ARG A 84 0.08 -23.72 12.13
C ARG A 84 1.28 -24.23 12.95
N ASP A 85 1.99 -23.35 13.65
CA ASP A 85 3.23 -23.64 14.37
C ASP A 85 4.36 -24.18 13.46
N GLU A 86 4.31 -23.87 12.16
CA GLU A 86 5.31 -24.30 11.17
C GLU A 86 6.44 -23.27 10.99
N ASP A 87 6.23 -22.02 11.42
CA ASP A 87 7.17 -20.91 11.26
C ASP A 87 6.99 -19.83 12.35
N VAL A 88 7.82 -18.79 12.35
CA VAL A 88 7.77 -17.66 13.29
C VAL A 88 7.23 -16.41 12.59
N PRO A 89 6.30 -15.65 13.21
CA PRO A 89 5.82 -14.38 12.66
C PRO A 89 6.98 -13.41 12.44
N VAL A 90 6.98 -12.75 11.27
CA VAL A 90 8.01 -11.78 10.89
C VAL A 90 7.52 -10.37 11.21
N SER A 91 8.38 -9.54 11.79
CA SER A 91 8.06 -8.12 11.97
C SER A 91 8.00 -7.41 10.62
N LEU A 92 6.84 -6.83 10.31
CA LEU A 92 6.60 -6.11 9.05
C LEU A 92 6.73 -4.59 9.19
N VAL A 93 7.21 -4.09 10.33
CA VAL A 93 7.23 -2.65 10.64
C VAL A 93 8.12 -1.86 9.67
N GLU A 94 9.33 -2.32 9.41
CA GLU A 94 10.24 -1.64 8.47
C GLU A 94 9.75 -1.77 7.03
N TRP A 95 9.26 -2.96 6.69
CA TRP A 95 8.72 -3.27 5.37
C TRP A 95 7.53 -2.36 5.01
N THR A 96 6.53 -2.28 5.89
CA THR A 96 5.35 -1.41 5.72
C THR A 96 5.75 0.05 5.62
N ARG A 97 6.66 0.52 6.48
CA ARG A 97 7.15 1.90 6.46
C ARG A 97 7.85 2.26 5.15
N ASN A 98 8.69 1.37 4.61
CA ASN A 98 9.44 1.64 3.39
C ASN A 98 8.51 1.74 2.17
N TRP A 99 7.56 0.80 2.04
CA TRP A 99 6.55 0.87 0.99
C TRP A 99 5.66 2.10 1.11
N ARG A 100 5.21 2.42 2.33
CA ARG A 100 4.35 3.58 2.57
C ARG A 100 5.02 4.86 2.08
N LYS A 101 6.28 5.09 2.45
CA LYS A 101 7.04 6.28 2.03
C LYS A 101 7.13 6.39 0.51
N ALA A 102 7.45 5.29 -0.16
CA ALA A 102 7.59 5.28 -1.62
C ALA A 102 6.27 5.64 -2.33
N PHE A 103 5.14 5.15 -1.85
CA PHE A 103 3.84 5.43 -2.45
C PHE A 103 3.23 6.76 -2.00
N GLU A 104 3.46 7.20 -0.76
CA GLU A 104 3.07 8.54 -0.31
C GLU A 104 3.67 9.61 -1.22
N GLU A 105 4.98 9.54 -1.48
CA GLU A 105 5.68 10.48 -2.35
C GLU A 105 5.09 10.52 -3.75
N HIS A 106 4.83 9.37 -4.35
CA HIS A 106 4.24 9.26 -5.69
C HIS A 106 2.78 9.72 -5.76
N SER A 107 1.98 9.41 -4.74
CA SER A 107 0.56 9.77 -4.67
C SER A 107 0.29 11.27 -4.52
N LEU A 108 1.34 12.06 -4.23
CA LEU A 108 1.32 13.51 -4.11
C LEU A 108 1.72 14.22 -5.40
N GLU A 109 2.10 13.48 -6.46
CA GLU A 109 2.36 14.07 -7.77
C GLU A 109 1.12 14.84 -8.28
N PRO A 110 1.30 16.02 -8.89
CA PRO A 110 0.20 16.88 -9.31
C PRO A 110 -0.87 16.13 -10.12
N GLN A 111 -2.15 16.42 -9.85
CA GLN A 111 -3.22 15.87 -10.66
C GLN A 111 -3.20 16.55 -12.03
N GLU A 112 -3.54 15.81 -13.09
CA GLU A 112 -3.57 16.37 -14.45
C GLU A 112 -4.53 17.58 -14.53
N GLU A 113 -5.58 17.58 -13.71
CA GLU A 113 -6.55 18.67 -13.58
C GLU A 113 -5.94 19.94 -12.96
N ASP A 114 -5.03 19.80 -12.00
CA ASP A 114 -4.34 20.92 -11.35
C ASP A 114 -3.37 21.62 -12.31
N VAL A 115 -2.73 20.85 -13.20
CA VAL A 115 -1.85 21.36 -14.25
C VAL A 115 -2.65 22.07 -15.36
N ALA A 116 -3.85 21.60 -15.66
CA ALA A 116 -4.72 22.23 -16.65
C ALA A 116 -5.30 23.58 -16.17
N LEU A 117 -5.48 23.78 -14.86
CA LEU A 117 -5.94 25.04 -14.28
C LEU A 117 -4.81 26.09 -14.18
N THR A 118 -3.60 25.66 -13.80
CA THR A 118 -2.41 26.55 -13.74
C THR A 118 -2.04 27.12 -15.11
N ASN A 119 -2.09 26.32 -16.17
CA ASN A 119 -1.81 26.80 -17.52
C ASN A 119 -2.88 27.77 -18.07
N LYS A 120 -4.13 27.68 -17.60
CA LYS A 120 -5.20 28.61 -18.02
C LYS A 120 -5.09 29.98 -17.36
N SER A 121 -4.61 30.06 -16.11
CA SER A 121 -4.39 31.34 -15.42
C SER A 121 -3.26 32.18 -16.03
N ASP A 122 -2.31 31.56 -16.73
CA ASP A 122 -1.19 32.28 -17.36
C ASP A 122 -1.52 32.79 -18.78
N THR A 123 -2.66 32.39 -19.37
CA THR A 123 -3.02 32.74 -20.75
C THR A 123 -4.02 33.91 -20.84
N GLU A 124 -4.54 34.43 -19.73
CA GLU A 124 -5.49 35.56 -19.70
C GLU A 124 -4.84 36.94 -19.43
N GLN A 125 -3.53 37.08 -19.65
CA GLN A 125 -2.81 38.37 -19.61
C GLN A 125 -2.13 38.70 -20.95
N GLU A 126 -2.90 38.86 -22.03
CA GLU A 126 -2.49 39.62 -23.22
C GLU A 126 -3.67 40.44 -23.79
#